data_AF-A0A7L2DWW7-F1
#
_entry.id   AF-A0A7L2DWW7-F1
#
_cell.length_a   1.000
_cell.length_b   1.000
_cell.length_c   1.000
_cell.angle_alpha   90.00
_cell.angle_beta   90.00
_cell.angle_gamma   90.00
#
_symmetry.space_group_name_H-M   'P 1'
#
loop_
_entity.id
_entity.type
_entity.pdbx_description
1 polymer ?
#
loop_
_entity_poly.entity_id
_entity_poly.type
_entity_poly.pdbx_seq_one_letter_code
_entity_poly.pdbx_strand_id
1 'polypeptide(L)'
;GETGIGKSALMSSLFNINFEDSPSTHFLSSVRLRAQTYELQESNVLLKLTVVKTVGFGDQVNKADSYQPIVDYIDAQFEAYLEEELKVIRSLFSYHDTRIHVCLYFISPTGRSLKNIDLLTMRSLDSKVNIIPVIGKADSISKTELQEFKKKIMSELVSNGIRIYQFPTDDETVSEINTITNV
;
A
#
# COMPACT_ATOMS: atom_id res chain seq x y z
N GLY A 1 7.24 0.17 0.87
CA GLY A 1 7.92 -1.06 0.42
C GLY A 1 9.23 -0.74 -0.28
N GLU A 2 10.30 -1.48 0.04
CA GLU A 2 11.69 -1.21 -0.35
C GLU A 2 11.92 -1.16 -1.89
N THR A 3 12.99 -0.49 -2.33
CA THR A 3 13.41 -0.46 -3.74
C THR A 3 13.73 -1.88 -4.24
N GLY A 4 13.18 -2.27 -5.40
CA GLY A 4 13.43 -3.60 -5.99
C GLY A 4 12.61 -4.76 -5.40
N ILE A 5 11.63 -4.51 -4.52
CA ILE A 5 10.79 -5.55 -3.91
C ILE A 5 9.72 -6.16 -4.84
N GLY A 6 9.53 -5.59 -6.04
CA GLY A 6 8.55 -6.08 -7.03
C GLY A 6 7.25 -5.29 -7.12
N LYS A 7 7.22 -4.04 -6.63
CA LYS A 7 6.02 -3.16 -6.67
C LYS A 7 5.40 -3.06 -8.07
N SER A 8 6.20 -2.68 -9.07
CA SER A 8 5.72 -2.48 -10.44
C SER A 8 5.33 -3.80 -11.09
N ALA A 9 6.06 -4.89 -10.84
CA ALA A 9 5.73 -6.22 -11.35
C ALA A 9 4.38 -6.74 -10.82
N LEU A 10 4.08 -6.53 -9.52
CA LEU A 10 2.77 -6.90 -8.97
C LEU A 10 1.66 -6.09 -9.61
N MET A 11 1.84 -4.77 -9.76
CA MET A 11 0.81 -3.91 -10.39
C MET A 11 0.58 -4.31 -11.85
N SER A 12 1.65 -4.59 -12.61
CA SER A 12 1.55 -5.11 -13.98
C SER A 12 0.77 -6.40 -14.06
N SER A 13 1.01 -7.33 -13.13
CA SER A 13 0.31 -8.60 -13.11
C SER A 13 -1.15 -8.48 -12.68
N LEU A 14 -1.46 -7.58 -11.73
CA LEU A 14 -2.83 -7.40 -11.23
C LEU A 14 -3.75 -6.80 -12.27
N PHE A 15 -3.27 -5.79 -13.01
CA PHE A 15 -4.08 -5.08 -13.99
C PHE A 15 -3.80 -5.48 -15.44
N ASN A 16 -2.88 -6.43 -15.66
CA ASN A 16 -2.43 -6.88 -16.98
C ASN A 16 -1.96 -5.73 -17.90
N ILE A 17 -1.22 -4.76 -17.34
CA ILE A 17 -0.72 -3.57 -18.04
C ILE A 17 0.79 -3.48 -17.90
N ASN A 18 1.46 -3.07 -18.97
CA ASN A 18 2.85 -2.67 -18.92
C ASN A 18 2.96 -1.24 -18.39
N PHE A 19 3.12 -1.10 -17.08
CA PHE A 19 3.50 0.16 -16.47
C PHE A 19 4.93 0.49 -16.91
N GLU A 20 5.11 1.43 -17.83
CA GLU A 20 6.44 1.96 -18.17
C GLU A 20 7.05 2.58 -16.92
N ASP A 21 7.99 1.86 -16.31
CA ASP A 21 8.75 2.33 -15.16
C ASP A 21 10.23 2.23 -15.47
N SER A 22 10.93 3.36 -15.38
CA SER A 22 12.37 3.35 -15.27
C SER A 22 12.74 2.76 -13.90
N PRO A 23 13.67 1.78 -13.84
CA PRO A 23 14.09 1.21 -12.57
C PRO A 23 14.65 2.32 -11.67
N SER A 24 14.14 2.41 -10.45
CA SER A 24 14.64 3.37 -9.46
C SER A 24 16.05 2.97 -9.03
N THR A 25 16.95 3.95 -8.93
CA THR A 25 18.30 3.70 -8.40
C THR A 25 18.27 3.49 -6.89
N HIS A 26 19.16 2.66 -6.37
CA HIS A 26 19.28 2.36 -4.93
C HIS A 26 19.98 3.47 -4.10
N PHE A 27 20.20 4.64 -4.69
CA PHE A 27 21.02 5.72 -4.10
C PHE A 27 20.25 7.03 -3.99
N LEU A 28 18.99 6.96 -3.60
CA LEU A 28 18.15 8.14 -3.45
C LEU A 28 18.28 8.73 -2.05
N SER A 29 18.61 10.02 -1.98
CA SER A 29 18.79 10.78 -0.73
C SER A 29 17.48 11.02 0.03
N SER A 30 16.33 10.88 -0.63
CA SER A 30 15.00 11.13 -0.05
C SER A 30 13.96 10.17 -0.60
N VAL A 31 12.98 9.80 0.21
CA VAL A 31 11.77 9.10 -0.26
C VAL A 31 10.92 10.07 -1.06
N ARG A 32 10.45 9.64 -2.23
CA ARG A 32 9.53 10.41 -3.09
C ARG A 32 8.37 9.53 -3.53
N LEU A 33 7.24 10.15 -3.87
CA LEU A 33 6.09 9.45 -4.45
C LEU A 33 5.94 9.83 -5.92
N ARG A 34 5.64 8.82 -6.74
CA ARG A 34 5.32 8.97 -8.16
C ARG A 34 3.91 8.45 -8.38
N ALA A 35 2.99 9.34 -8.71
CA ALA A 35 1.63 8.99 -9.10
C ALA A 35 1.53 8.85 -10.63
N GLN A 36 0.84 7.82 -11.08
CA GLN A 36 0.52 7.60 -12.49
C GLN A 36 -0.95 7.19 -12.59
N THR A 37 -1.72 7.86 -13.44
CA THR A 37 -3.14 7.59 -13.64
C THR A 37 -3.36 6.87 -14.97
N TYR A 38 -4.23 5.86 -14.93
CA TYR A 38 -4.58 4.99 -16.04
C TYR A 38 -6.09 4.94 -16.16
N GLU A 39 -6.58 4.90 -17.40
CA GLU A 39 -7.99 4.64 -17.69
C GLU A 39 -8.11 3.22 -18.19
N LEU A 40 -8.80 2.39 -17.41
CA LEU A 40 -8.94 0.96 -17.61
C LEU A 40 -10.41 0.62 -17.81
N GLN A 41 -10.65 -0.46 -18.54
CA GLN A 41 -12.00 -1.02 -18.66
C GLN A 41 -11.98 -2.40 -18.03
N GLU A 42 -12.52 -2.52 -16.81
CA GLU A 42 -12.72 -3.79 -16.14
C GLU A 42 -14.18 -4.23 -16.33
N SER A 43 -14.35 -5.27 -17.16
CA SER A 43 -15.68 -5.74 -17.58
C SER A 43 -16.52 -4.62 -18.22
N ASN A 44 -17.56 -4.14 -17.53
CA ASN A 44 -18.47 -3.09 -18.00
C ASN A 44 -18.25 -1.75 -17.27
N VAL A 45 -17.19 -1.62 -16.48
CA VAL A 45 -16.90 -0.41 -15.69
C VAL A 45 -15.65 0.26 -16.23
N LEU A 46 -15.76 1.56 -16.55
CA LEU A 46 -14.61 2.41 -16.82
C LEU A 46 -13.98 2.80 -15.48
N LEU A 47 -12.78 2.30 -15.22
CA LEU A 47 -12.02 2.51 -14.01
C LEU A 47 -10.90 3.51 -14.26
N LYS A 48 -10.91 4.64 -13.55
CA LYS A 48 -9.78 5.57 -13.51
C LYS A 48 -8.88 5.21 -12.33
N LEU A 49 -7.83 4.43 -12.61
CA LEU A 49 -6.91 3.91 -11.61
C LEU A 49 -5.69 4.84 -11.47
N THR A 50 -5.47 5.40 -10.27
CA THR A 50 -4.22 6.10 -9.94
C THR A 50 -3.33 5.20 -9.09
N VAL A 51 -2.16 4.85 -9.61
CA VAL A 51 -1.15 4.07 -8.89
C VAL A 51 -0.07 5.00 -8.37
N VAL A 52 0.10 5.05 -7.05
CA VAL A 52 1.14 5.85 -6.38
C VAL A 52 2.23 4.94 -5.86
N LYS A 53 3.46 5.13 -6.35
CA LYS A 53 4.63 4.31 -6.01
C LYS A 53 5.60 5.12 -5.15
N THR A 54 6.11 4.49 -4.10
CA THR A 54 7.21 5.04 -3.30
C THR A 54 8.55 4.72 -3.97
N VAL A 55 9.37 5.74 -4.18
CA VAL A 55 10.71 5.68 -4.77
C VAL A 55 11.72 6.05 -3.68
N GLY A 56 12.76 5.23 -3.51
CA GLY A 56 13.79 5.48 -2.49
C GLY A 56 13.45 5.00 -1.09
N PHE A 57 12.29 4.36 -0.86
CA PHE A 57 11.91 3.90 0.48
C PHE A 57 12.91 2.84 1.00
N GLY A 58 13.55 3.14 2.14
CA GLY A 58 14.50 2.22 2.78
C GLY A 58 15.94 2.32 2.29
N ASP A 59 16.25 3.19 1.32
CA ASP A 59 17.60 3.38 0.75
C ASP A 59 18.47 4.33 1.58
N GLN A 60 17.87 5.15 2.47
CA GLN A 60 18.60 6.10 3.31
C GLN A 60 19.32 5.42 4.48
N VAL A 61 20.44 6.00 4.93
CA VAL A 61 21.13 5.56 6.16
C VAL A 61 20.28 5.89 7.40
N ASN A 62 19.75 7.11 7.48
CA ASN A 62 18.76 7.48 8.49
C ASN A 62 17.35 7.18 7.95
N LYS A 63 16.69 6.23 8.58
CA LYS A 63 15.37 5.72 8.17
C LYS A 63 14.22 6.16 9.09
N ALA A 64 14.51 7.00 10.09
CA ALA A 64 13.55 7.35 11.12
C ALA A 64 12.32 8.06 10.53
N ASP A 65 12.54 8.97 9.58
CA ASP A 65 11.49 9.82 8.99
C ASP A 65 11.13 9.41 7.55
N SER A 66 11.47 8.19 7.13
CA SER A 66 11.18 7.70 5.76
C SER A 66 9.68 7.63 5.45
N TYR A 67 8.82 7.63 6.47
CA TYR A 67 7.36 7.65 6.31
C TYR A 67 6.80 9.05 6.06
N GLN A 68 7.52 10.12 6.46
CA GLN A 68 7.00 11.49 6.44
C GLN A 68 6.51 11.91 5.05
N PRO A 69 7.26 11.72 3.95
CA PRO A 69 6.79 12.11 2.62
C PRO A 69 5.53 11.33 2.17
N ILE A 70 5.35 10.10 2.68
CA ILE A 70 4.18 9.26 2.37
C ILE A 70 2.95 9.81 3.10
N VAL A 71 3.11 10.14 4.39
CA VAL A 71 2.05 10.74 5.20
C VAL A 71 1.65 12.09 4.63
N ASP A 72 2.62 12.97 4.34
CA ASP A 72 2.37 14.29 3.77
C ASP A 72 1.59 14.21 2.46
N TYR A 73 1.91 13.23 1.61
CA TYR A 73 1.19 13.02 0.35
C TYR A 73 -0.27 12.61 0.58
N ILE A 74 -0.52 11.69 1.51
CA ILE A 74 -1.87 11.23 1.86
C ILE A 74 -2.68 12.39 2.44
N ASP A 75 -2.11 13.13 3.40
CA ASP A 75 -2.77 14.27 4.05
C ASP A 75 -3.09 15.36 3.02
N ALA A 76 -2.20 15.63 2.06
CA ALA A 76 -2.48 16.56 0.97
C ALA A 76 -3.66 16.12 0.07
N GLN A 77 -3.88 14.81 -0.13
CA GLN A 77 -5.06 14.34 -0.88
C GLN A 77 -6.34 14.50 -0.06
N PHE A 78 -6.28 14.32 1.26
CA PHE A 78 -7.42 14.58 2.14
C PHE A 78 -7.77 16.06 2.20
N GLU A 79 -6.76 16.93 2.30
CA GLU A 79 -6.94 18.38 2.29
C GLU A 79 -7.58 18.84 0.98
N ALA A 80 -7.08 18.38 -0.18
CA ALA A 80 -7.65 18.72 -1.48
C ALA A 80 -9.12 18.32 -1.62
N TYR A 81 -9.51 17.15 -1.09
CA TYR A 81 -10.91 16.72 -1.08
C TYR A 81 -11.77 17.56 -0.13
N LEU A 82 -11.26 17.86 1.06
CA LEU A 82 -11.94 18.69 2.05
C LEU A 82 -12.16 20.12 1.53
N GLU A 83 -11.18 20.71 0.86
CA GLU A 83 -11.30 22.03 0.24
C GLU A 83 -12.44 22.06 -0.80
N GLU A 84 -12.58 21.00 -1.62
CA GLU A 84 -13.70 20.89 -2.57
C GLU A 84 -15.05 20.75 -1.84
N GLU A 85 -15.10 19.94 -0.78
CA GLU A 85 -16.30 19.76 0.03
C GLU A 85 -16.74 21.07 0.71
N LEU A 86 -15.80 21.96 1.05
CA LEU A 86 -16.10 23.24 1.70
C LEU A 86 -16.54 24.35 0.73
N LYS A 87 -16.46 24.16 -0.59
CA LYS A 87 -16.87 25.18 -1.57
C LYS A 87 -18.36 25.53 -1.45
N VAL A 88 -18.70 26.77 -1.79
CA VAL A 88 -20.10 27.26 -1.80
C VAL A 88 -20.88 26.66 -2.98
N ILE A 89 -20.24 26.60 -4.16
CA ILE A 89 -20.75 25.88 -5.33
C ILE A 89 -19.85 24.66 -5.50
N ARG A 90 -20.40 23.49 -5.19
CA ARG A 90 -19.66 22.22 -5.16
C ARG A 90 -19.98 21.41 -6.40
N SER A 91 -18.97 20.81 -7.00
CA SER A 91 -19.14 19.88 -8.13
C SER A 91 -18.60 18.50 -7.79
N LEU A 92 -19.02 17.95 -6.64
CA LEU A 92 -18.53 16.67 -6.10
C LEU A 92 -18.73 15.49 -7.07
N PHE A 93 -19.79 15.51 -7.88
CA PHE A 93 -20.06 14.46 -8.86
C PHE A 93 -19.02 14.39 -9.99
N SER A 94 -18.43 15.53 -10.36
CA SER A 94 -17.39 15.62 -11.38
C SER A 94 -15.98 15.72 -10.79
N TYR A 95 -15.86 15.77 -9.46
CA TYR A 95 -14.58 15.91 -8.80
C TYR A 95 -13.80 14.60 -8.89
N HIS A 96 -12.54 14.69 -9.30
CA HIS A 96 -11.68 13.54 -9.33
C HIS A 96 -11.14 13.26 -7.93
N ASP A 97 -11.68 12.25 -7.27
CA ASP A 97 -11.19 11.81 -5.97
C ASP A 97 -9.78 11.22 -6.08
N THR A 98 -8.80 11.90 -5.49
CA THR A 98 -7.39 11.48 -5.48
C THR A 98 -6.97 10.85 -4.16
N ARG A 99 -7.89 10.65 -3.20
CA ARG A 99 -7.58 10.04 -1.91
C ARG A 99 -7.03 8.62 -2.10
N ILE A 100 -6.13 8.23 -1.21
CA ILE A 100 -5.55 6.88 -1.24
C ILE A 100 -6.51 5.91 -0.58
N HIS A 101 -7.19 5.11 -1.40
CA HIS A 101 -8.18 4.13 -0.94
C HIS A 101 -7.54 2.91 -0.27
N VAL A 102 -6.40 2.45 -0.80
CA VAL A 102 -5.70 1.22 -0.36
C VAL A 102 -4.20 1.44 -0.41
N CYS A 103 -3.49 0.98 0.62
CA CYS A 103 -2.04 0.94 0.69
C CYS A 103 -1.54 -0.52 0.71
N LEU A 104 -0.95 -0.96 -0.40
CA LEU A 104 -0.28 -2.26 -0.46
C LEU A 104 1.11 -2.14 0.16
N TYR A 105 1.28 -2.63 1.39
CA TYR A 105 2.55 -2.53 2.11
C TYR A 105 3.42 -3.76 1.85
N PHE A 106 4.42 -3.61 0.99
CA PHE A 106 5.37 -4.69 0.67
C PHE A 106 6.37 -4.92 1.80
N ILE A 107 6.29 -6.10 2.42
CA ILE A 107 7.21 -6.64 3.43
C ILE A 107 8.26 -7.48 2.73
N SER A 108 9.53 -7.26 3.08
CA SER A 108 10.65 -8.01 2.51
C SER A 108 10.65 -9.47 3.00
N PRO A 109 10.94 -10.46 2.12
CA PRO A 109 10.88 -11.89 2.45
C PRO A 109 12.10 -12.32 3.28
N THR A 110 12.24 -11.79 4.50
CA THR A 110 13.38 -12.10 5.38
C THR A 110 13.22 -13.45 6.08
N GLY A 111 11.99 -13.98 6.17
CA GLY A 111 11.65 -15.20 6.90
C GLY A 111 11.77 -15.06 8.43
N ARG A 112 12.00 -13.85 8.94
CA ARG A 112 12.21 -13.57 10.37
C ARG A 112 11.04 -12.78 10.95
N SER A 113 11.27 -11.50 11.23
CA SER A 113 10.33 -10.53 11.82
C SER A 113 10.19 -9.32 10.91
N LEU A 114 9.24 -8.44 11.21
CA LEU A 114 9.14 -7.13 10.58
C LEU A 114 10.37 -6.29 10.91
N LYS A 115 10.79 -5.44 9.98
CA LYS A 115 11.85 -4.48 10.25
C LYS A 115 11.29 -3.33 11.07
N ASN A 116 12.14 -2.67 11.87
CA ASN A 116 11.71 -1.48 12.63
C ASN A 116 11.13 -0.37 11.74
N ILE A 117 11.68 -0.16 10.54
CA ILE A 117 11.13 0.79 9.56
C ILE A 117 9.70 0.42 9.13
N ASP A 118 9.41 -0.88 9.02
CA ASP A 118 8.08 -1.37 8.65
C ASP A 118 7.05 -1.10 9.74
N LEU A 119 7.42 -1.37 11.00
CA LEU A 119 6.57 -1.07 12.16
C LEU A 119 6.30 0.43 12.30
N LEU A 120 7.34 1.27 12.19
CA LEU A 120 7.18 2.73 12.28
C LEU A 120 6.31 3.28 11.15
N THR A 121 6.55 2.83 9.92
CA THR A 121 5.80 3.31 8.76
C THR A 121 4.34 2.86 8.81
N MET A 122 4.07 1.59 9.09
CA MET A 122 2.69 1.11 9.18
C MET A 122 1.92 1.77 10.33
N ARG A 123 2.57 2.00 11.48
CA ARG A 123 1.95 2.72 12.60
C ARG A 123 1.58 4.17 12.27
N SER A 124 2.35 4.86 11.43
CA SER A 124 2.00 6.21 10.99
C SER A 124 0.88 6.24 9.94
N LEU A 125 0.66 5.13 9.24
CA LEU A 125 -0.28 5.02 8.12
C LEU A 125 -1.63 4.36 8.51
N ASP A 126 -1.68 3.58 9.59
CA ASP A 126 -2.83 2.73 9.95
C ASP A 126 -4.13 3.50 10.21
N SER A 127 -4.02 4.76 10.60
CA SER A 127 -5.13 5.68 10.88
C SER A 127 -5.53 6.52 9.67
N LYS A 128 -4.75 6.46 8.59
CA LYS A 128 -4.94 7.30 7.39
C LYS A 128 -5.37 6.50 6.17
N VAL A 129 -4.96 5.25 6.04
CA VAL A 129 -5.23 4.44 4.84
C VAL A 129 -5.47 2.98 5.19
N ASN A 130 -6.27 2.30 4.37
CA ASN A 130 -6.49 0.86 4.46
C ASN A 130 -5.21 0.11 4.06
N ILE A 131 -4.44 -0.36 5.06
CA ILE A 131 -3.19 -1.09 4.83
C ILE A 131 -3.48 -2.57 4.55
N ILE A 132 -2.97 -3.08 3.43
CA ILE A 132 -2.93 -4.51 3.12
C ILE A 132 -1.46 -4.94 3.08
N PRO A 133 -0.97 -5.69 4.08
CA PRO A 133 0.40 -6.19 4.08
C PRO A 133 0.58 -7.29 3.03
N VAL A 134 1.62 -7.18 2.19
CA VAL A 134 1.94 -8.14 1.13
C VAL A 134 3.40 -8.56 1.27
N ILE A 135 3.66 -9.87 1.30
CA ILE A 135 5.04 -10.39 1.31
C ILE A 135 5.58 -10.35 -0.11
N GLY A 136 6.58 -9.52 -0.36
CA GLY A 136 7.24 -9.41 -1.66
C GLY A 136 8.12 -10.63 -1.95
N LYS A 137 8.28 -10.98 -3.23
CA LYS A 137 9.10 -12.12 -3.70
C LYS A 137 8.91 -13.40 -2.85
N ALA A 138 7.65 -13.75 -2.59
CA ALA A 138 7.28 -14.88 -1.73
C ALA A 138 7.73 -16.24 -2.32
N ASP A 139 8.05 -16.30 -3.61
CA ASP A 139 8.68 -17.43 -4.30
C ASP A 139 10.07 -17.78 -3.74
N SER A 140 10.72 -16.85 -3.04
CA SER A 140 12.02 -17.07 -2.38
C SER A 140 11.92 -17.77 -1.01
N ILE A 141 10.71 -18.03 -0.49
CA ILE A 141 10.47 -18.65 0.83
C ILE A 141 9.74 -19.98 0.64
N SER A 142 10.09 -21.02 1.42
CA SER A 142 9.34 -22.28 1.39
C SER A 142 7.93 -22.14 1.96
N LYS A 143 7.00 -23.01 1.56
CA LYS A 143 5.60 -22.96 2.04
C LYS A 143 5.50 -23.03 3.57
N THR A 144 6.33 -23.85 4.20
CA THR A 144 6.37 -24.01 5.66
C THR A 144 6.87 -22.75 6.36
N GLU A 145 7.98 -22.18 5.89
CA GLU A 145 8.53 -20.94 6.44
C GLU A 145 7.57 -19.76 6.22
N LEU A 146 6.88 -19.72 5.07
CA LEU A 146 5.92 -18.66 4.76
C LEU A 146 4.74 -18.66 5.74
N GLN A 147 4.24 -19.83 6.14
CA GLN A 147 3.16 -19.94 7.13
C GLN A 147 3.60 -19.45 8.50
N GLU A 148 4.80 -19.82 8.95
CA GLU A 148 5.35 -19.31 10.21
C GLU A 148 5.62 -17.80 10.16
N PHE A 149 6.11 -17.31 9.02
CA PHE A 149 6.41 -15.90 8.81
C PHE A 149 5.14 -15.05 8.83
N LYS A 150 4.05 -15.51 8.19
CA LYS A 150 2.74 -14.86 8.27
C LYS A 150 2.24 -14.74 9.72
N LYS A 151 2.31 -15.83 10.50
CA LYS A 151 1.90 -15.81 11.92
C LYS A 151 2.73 -14.82 12.74
N LYS A 152 4.05 -14.76 12.52
CA LYS A 152 4.94 -13.82 13.18
C LYS A 152 4.60 -12.37 12.83
N ILE A 153 4.42 -12.06 11.54
CA ILE A 153 4.01 -10.73 11.07
C ILE A 153 2.70 -10.31 11.74
N MET A 154 1.67 -11.16 11.71
CA MET A 154 0.36 -10.86 12.30
C MET A 154 0.46 -10.63 13.80
N SER A 155 1.23 -11.46 14.52
CA SER A 155 1.48 -11.28 15.95
C SER A 155 2.19 -9.96 16.28
N GLU A 156 3.17 -9.57 15.46
CA GLU A 156 3.88 -8.29 15.62
C GLU A 156 2.97 -7.09 15.34
N LEU A 157 2.11 -7.15 14.31
CA LEU A 157 1.15 -6.09 14.01
C LEU A 157 0.16 -5.90 15.17
N VAL A 158 -0.39 -7.01 15.70
CA VAL A 158 -1.33 -6.98 16.83
C VAL A 158 -0.67 -6.48 18.11
N SER A 159 0.52 -6.97 18.45
CA SER A 159 1.24 -6.55 19.67
C SER A 159 1.67 -5.08 19.64
N ASN A 160 1.92 -4.51 18.45
CA ASN A 160 2.20 -3.08 18.28
C ASN A 160 0.93 -2.23 18.08
N GLY A 161 -0.26 -2.84 18.06
CA GLY A 161 -1.53 -2.14 17.90
C GLY A 161 -1.75 -1.53 16.50
N ILE A 162 -1.07 -2.06 15.48
CA ILE A 162 -1.16 -1.57 14.10
C ILE A 162 -2.42 -2.15 13.46
N ARG A 163 -3.32 -1.28 13.00
CA ARG A 163 -4.56 -1.69 12.33
C ARG A 163 -4.31 -1.91 10.84
N ILE A 164 -4.63 -3.10 10.36
CA ILE A 164 -4.66 -3.42 8.94
C ILE A 164 -6.10 -3.53 8.45
N TYR A 165 -6.29 -3.41 7.15
CA TYR A 165 -7.58 -3.60 6.53
C TYR A 165 -8.09 -5.03 6.75
N GLN A 166 -9.35 -5.14 7.16
CA GLN A 166 -10.06 -6.40 7.33
C GLN A 166 -11.13 -6.46 6.23
N PHE A 167 -11.10 -7.52 5.44
CA PHE A 167 -12.10 -7.71 4.39
C PHE A 167 -13.49 -7.87 5.03
N PRO A 168 -14.53 -7.20 4.50
CA PRO A 168 -15.88 -7.29 5.05
C PRO A 168 -16.37 -8.73 5.12
N THR A 169 -16.91 -9.15 6.27
CA THR A 169 -17.44 -10.51 6.46
C THR A 169 -18.98 -10.54 6.53
N ASP A 170 -19.62 -9.38 6.39
CA ASP A 170 -21.07 -9.21 6.53
C ASP A 170 -21.86 -9.80 5.35
N ASP A 171 -21.22 -9.98 4.20
CA ASP A 171 -21.83 -10.59 3.01
C ASP A 171 -21.62 -12.10 3.03
N GLU A 172 -22.70 -12.86 3.22
CA GLU A 172 -22.69 -14.32 3.32
C GLU A 172 -21.98 -15.00 2.13
N THR A 173 -22.01 -14.40 0.93
CA THR A 173 -21.40 -14.99 -0.28
C THR A 173 -19.88 -14.94 -0.30
N VAL A 174 -19.28 -14.01 0.43
CA VAL A 174 -17.82 -13.82 0.52
C VAL A 174 -17.28 -13.97 1.94
N SER A 175 -18.17 -14.15 2.92
CA SER A 175 -17.87 -14.29 4.34
C SER A 175 -16.85 -15.40 4.62
N GLU A 176 -17.01 -16.58 4.03
CA GLU A 176 -16.10 -17.72 4.23
C GLU A 176 -14.68 -17.41 3.75
N ILE A 177 -14.55 -16.81 2.56
CA ILE A 177 -13.26 -16.46 1.95
C ILE A 177 -12.59 -15.33 2.73
N ASN A 178 -13.37 -14.30 3.11
CA ASN A 178 -12.84 -13.15 3.84
C ASN A 178 -12.45 -13.52 5.28
N THR A 179 -13.17 -14.43 5.92
CA THR A 179 -12.81 -14.96 7.24
C THR A 179 -11.47 -15.71 7.19
N ILE A 180 -11.21 -16.50 6.14
CA ILE A 180 -9.91 -17.16 5.95
C ILE A 180 -8.80 -16.15 5.64
N THR A 181 -9.11 -15.11 4.88
CA THR A 181 -8.14 -14.10 4.42
C THR A 181 -7.74 -13.13 5.53
N ASN A 182 -8.63 -12.88 6.50
CA ASN A 182 -8.41 -12.01 7.64
C ASN A 182 -7.56 -12.64 8.76
N VAL A 183 -7.28 -13.95 8.69
CA VAL A 183 -6.60 -14.75 9.72
C VAL A 183 -5.12 -15.01 9.40
#